data_AF-X1JTB3-F1
#
_entry.id   AF-X1JTB3-F1
#
_cell.length_a   1.000
_cell.length_b   1.000
_cell.length_c   1.000
_cell.angle_alpha   90.00
_cell.angle_beta   90.00
_cell.angle_gamma   90.00
#
_symmetry.space_group_name_H-M   'P 1'
#
loop_
_entity.id
_entity.type
_entity.pdbx_description
1 polymer ?
#
loop_
_entity_poly.entity_id
_entity_poly.type
_entity_poly.pdbx_seq_one_letter_code
_entity_poly.pdbx_strand_id
1 'polypeptide(L)'
;YTAYVNIRPSTIEGDSSDDPVSDPSGVVEVKISIQENPPGGNYFNDTTHTYGEEEEFFLYPSGLESWTYYINMTYSTTTWKDGTKYKIWSYAKDAAGNLDLSGDYFEFTVDLTTPDEGSVLS
;
A
#
# COMPACT_ATOMS: atom_id res chain seq x y z
N TYR A 1 10.70 -8.95 -9.10
CA TYR A 1 9.72 -8.74 -10.18
C TYR A 1 8.96 -7.49 -9.80
N THR A 2 8.97 -6.43 -10.61
CA THR A 2 8.20 -5.21 -10.30
C THR A 2 6.83 -5.37 -10.94
N ALA A 3 5.76 -5.28 -10.15
CA ALA A 3 4.40 -5.29 -10.69
C ALA A 3 4.09 -3.95 -11.37
N TYR A 4 3.33 -3.98 -12.46
CA TYR A 4 2.82 -2.79 -13.14
C TYR A 4 1.31 -2.81 -13.11
N VAL A 5 0.69 -1.66 -12.82
CA VAL A 5 -0.77 -1.51 -12.80
C VAL A 5 -1.19 -0.40 -13.76
N ASN A 6 -2.17 -0.70 -14.62
CA ASN A 6 -2.67 0.24 -15.63
C ASN A 6 -3.90 1.03 -15.17
N ILE A 7 -4.11 1.07 -13.86
CA ILE A 7 -5.19 1.78 -13.19
C ILE A 7 -4.66 2.43 -11.93
N ARG A 8 -5.40 3.40 -11.40
CA ARG A 8 -5.21 3.91 -10.04
C ARG A 8 -5.98 2.99 -9.07
N PRO A 9 -5.30 2.24 -8.17
CA PRO A 9 -6.01 1.38 -7.22
C PRO A 9 -6.97 2.18 -6.34
N SER A 10 -8.20 1.71 -6.21
CA SER A 10 -9.20 2.24 -5.28
C SER A 10 -9.16 1.54 -3.92
N THR A 11 -8.47 0.41 -3.84
CA THR A 11 -8.31 -0.41 -2.63
C THR A 11 -6.90 -0.96 -2.54
N ILE A 12 -6.46 -1.18 -1.31
CA ILE A 12 -5.32 -2.01 -0.95
C ILE A 12 -5.88 -3.08 -0.02
N GLU A 13 -5.60 -4.34 -0.32
CA GLU A 13 -6.14 -5.50 0.39
C GLU A 13 -5.00 -6.41 0.82
N GLY A 14 -5.24 -7.17 1.89
CA GLY A 14 -4.33 -8.19 2.35
C GLY A 14 -4.94 -9.02 3.47
N ASP A 15 -4.13 -9.95 3.95
CA ASP A 15 -4.47 -10.83 5.04
C ASP A 15 -3.46 -10.69 6.19
N SER A 16 -3.87 -11.06 7.39
CA SER A 16 -2.99 -11.21 8.55
C SER A 16 -3.36 -12.44 9.35
N SER A 17 -2.40 -13.00 10.08
CA SER A 17 -2.61 -14.17 10.91
C SER A 17 -1.79 -14.05 12.20
N ASP A 18 -2.28 -14.65 13.27
CA ASP A 18 -1.57 -14.79 14.54
C ASP A 18 -1.08 -16.24 14.67
N ASP A 19 0.24 -16.42 14.65
CA ASP A 19 0.90 -17.70 14.73
C ASP A 19 1.66 -17.87 16.07
N PRO A 20 1.64 -19.06 16.68
CA PRO A 20 1.07 -20.30 16.15
C PRO A 20 -0.44 -20.45 16.41
N VAL A 21 -1.15 -21.00 15.42
CA VAL A 21 -2.60 -21.37 15.47
C VAL A 21 -3.02 -22.18 16.71
N SER A 22 -2.09 -22.80 17.44
CA SER A 22 -2.42 -23.58 18.65
C SER A 22 -2.86 -22.75 19.85
N ASP A 23 -2.47 -21.48 19.93
CA ASP A 23 -2.89 -20.55 21.01
C ASP A 23 -2.80 -19.08 20.54
N PRO A 24 -3.55 -18.70 19.48
CA PRO A 24 -3.50 -17.34 18.97
C PRO A 24 -4.16 -16.41 19.98
N SER A 25 -3.45 -15.34 20.32
CA SER A 25 -4.01 -14.22 21.08
C SER A 25 -4.99 -13.38 20.23
N GLY A 26 -4.93 -13.56 18.91
CA GLY A 26 -5.73 -12.87 17.90
C GLY A 26 -5.05 -11.58 17.43
N VAL A 27 -5.15 -11.30 16.14
CA VAL A 27 -4.75 -9.99 15.60
C VAL A 27 -5.70 -8.93 16.15
N VAL A 28 -5.16 -7.83 16.68
CA VAL A 28 -5.93 -6.72 17.25
C VAL A 28 -5.75 -5.41 16.49
N GLU A 29 -4.72 -5.32 15.66
CA GLU A 29 -4.45 -4.12 14.87
C GLU A 29 -3.74 -4.50 13.57
N VAL A 30 -4.19 -3.89 12.48
CA VAL A 30 -3.49 -3.86 11.20
C VAL A 30 -3.25 -2.40 10.83
N LYS A 31 -2.05 -2.12 10.33
CA LYS A 31 -1.70 -0.82 9.77
C LYS A 31 -0.84 -0.99 8.53
N ILE A 32 -0.91 -0.02 7.63
CA ILE A 32 -0.09 0.01 6.42
C ILE A 32 0.62 1.36 6.30
N SER A 33 1.63 1.44 5.46
CA SER A 33 2.21 2.70 5.00
C SER A 33 2.43 2.64 3.49
N ILE A 34 2.41 3.80 2.82
CA ILE A 34 2.61 3.90 1.38
C ILE A 34 3.73 4.91 1.12
N GLN A 35 4.85 4.45 0.56
CA GLN A 35 5.99 5.29 0.18
C GLN A 35 5.99 5.51 -1.34
N GLU A 36 6.09 6.77 -1.80
CA GLU A 36 6.38 7.08 -3.21
C GLU A 36 7.88 7.01 -3.49
N ASN A 37 8.28 6.62 -4.70
CA ASN A 37 9.68 6.55 -5.15
C ASN A 37 10.65 5.85 -4.17
N PRO A 38 10.34 4.61 -3.73
CA PRO A 38 11.20 3.87 -2.82
C PRO A 38 12.52 3.42 -3.47
N PRO A 39 13.63 3.33 -2.72
CA PRO A 39 13.77 3.80 -1.34
C PRO A 39 13.98 5.33 -1.27
N GLY A 40 13.39 5.97 -0.26
CA GLY A 40 13.75 7.34 0.15
C GLY A 40 12.82 8.47 -0.25
N GLY A 41 11.72 8.21 -0.97
CA GLY A 41 10.65 9.19 -1.10
C GLY A 41 9.73 9.24 0.12
N ASN A 42 8.76 10.16 0.08
CA ASN A 42 7.89 10.46 1.22
C ASN A 42 6.76 9.44 1.37
N TYR A 43 6.11 9.45 2.52
CA TYR A 43 4.94 8.64 2.84
C TYR A 43 3.64 9.42 2.60
N PHE A 44 2.61 8.69 2.18
CA PHE A 44 1.27 9.21 1.97
C PHE A 44 0.60 9.54 3.30
N ASN A 45 0.12 10.78 3.42
CA ASN A 45 -0.73 11.21 4.52
C ASN A 45 -2.17 11.35 4.02
N ASP A 46 -3.06 10.50 4.53
CA ASP A 46 -4.47 10.48 4.14
C ASP A 46 -5.29 11.63 4.72
N THR A 47 -4.73 12.42 5.64
CA THR A 47 -5.36 13.66 6.13
C THR A 47 -5.13 14.82 5.16
N THR A 48 -3.93 14.92 4.59
CA THR A 48 -3.57 15.98 3.63
C THR A 48 -3.74 15.54 2.17
N HIS A 49 -3.87 14.24 1.94
CA HIS A 49 -3.92 13.58 0.63
C HIS A 49 -2.67 13.82 -0.24
N THR A 50 -1.50 13.87 0.40
CA THR A 50 -0.20 14.16 -0.24
C THR A 50 0.92 13.28 0.29
N TYR A 51 2.00 13.19 -0.48
CA TYR A 51 3.28 12.60 -0.05
C TYR A 51 4.19 13.66 0.58
N GLY A 52 3.88 14.02 1.82
CA GLY A 52 4.60 15.07 2.57
C GLY A 52 5.41 14.58 3.75
N GLU A 53 5.21 13.33 4.17
CA GLU A 53 5.79 12.81 5.40
C GLU A 53 7.15 12.17 5.11
N GLU A 54 8.22 12.74 5.68
CA GLU A 54 9.58 12.18 5.55
C GLU A 54 9.76 10.93 6.42
N GLU A 55 8.95 10.81 7.47
CA GLU A 55 8.85 9.65 8.35
C GLU A 55 7.64 8.79 8.00
N GLU A 56 7.66 7.52 8.40
CA GLU A 56 6.59 6.59 8.09
C GLU A 56 5.24 7.05 8.67
N PHE A 57 4.26 7.23 7.78
CA PHE A 57 2.90 7.60 8.16
C PHE A 57 1.97 6.38 8.07
N PHE A 58 1.37 6.01 9.21
CA PHE A 58 0.51 4.83 9.30
C PHE A 58 -0.93 5.13 8.91
N LEU A 59 -1.48 4.26 8.07
CA LEU A 59 -2.86 4.20 7.65
C LEU A 59 -3.50 2.97 8.29
N TYR A 60 -4.81 3.04 8.55
CA TYR A 60 -5.54 2.02 9.30
C TYR A 60 -6.62 1.40 8.41
N PRO A 61 -6.37 0.22 7.83
CA PRO A 61 -7.38 -0.54 7.09
C PRO A 61 -8.58 -0.93 7.96
N SER A 62 -9.68 -1.29 7.30
CA SER A 62 -10.82 -1.93 7.95
C SER A 62 -10.66 -3.45 7.88
N GLY A 63 -10.92 -4.15 9.00
CA GLY A 63 -10.68 -5.59 9.12
C GLY A 63 -9.37 -5.93 9.81
N LEU A 64 -9.16 -7.21 10.10
CA LEU A 64 -7.98 -7.72 10.80
C LEU A 64 -7.40 -8.92 10.04
N GLU A 65 -8.08 -10.08 10.07
CA GLU A 65 -7.63 -11.29 9.36
C GLU A 65 -7.62 -11.11 7.83
N SER A 66 -8.71 -10.59 7.27
CA SER A 66 -8.74 -10.00 5.93
C SER A 66 -9.07 -8.54 6.08
N TRP A 67 -8.27 -7.67 5.47
CA TRP A 67 -8.36 -6.24 5.66
C TRP A 67 -8.33 -5.50 4.33
N THR A 68 -8.98 -4.33 4.33
CA THR A 68 -9.08 -3.45 3.16
C THR A 68 -8.88 -2.00 3.57
N TYR A 69 -7.96 -1.33 2.90
CA TYR A 69 -7.83 0.12 2.95
C TYR A 69 -8.38 0.74 1.66
N TYR A 70 -9.35 1.64 1.81
CA TYR A 70 -10.00 2.30 0.69
C TYR A 70 -9.30 3.62 0.37
N ILE A 71 -8.89 3.79 -0.90
CA ILE A 71 -8.42 5.07 -1.42
C ILE A 71 -9.62 5.84 -1.92
N ASN A 72 -9.88 7.02 -1.37
CA ASN A 72 -10.96 7.86 -1.88
C ASN A 72 -10.65 8.32 -3.31
N MET A 73 -11.58 8.09 -4.21
CA MET A 73 -11.43 8.44 -5.62
C MET A 73 -11.22 9.95 -5.86
N THR A 74 -11.69 10.80 -4.94
CA THR A 74 -11.57 12.27 -5.02
C THR A 74 -10.11 12.74 -5.02
N TYR A 75 -9.20 11.98 -4.40
CA TYR A 75 -7.77 12.30 -4.34
C TYR A 75 -6.89 11.19 -4.94
N SER A 76 -7.47 10.22 -5.63
CA SER A 76 -6.72 9.13 -6.28
C SER A 76 -5.63 9.62 -7.25
N THR A 77 -5.81 10.79 -7.88
CA THR A 77 -4.84 11.39 -8.80
C THR A 77 -3.62 11.99 -8.11
N THR A 78 -3.72 12.37 -6.83
CA THR A 78 -2.58 12.82 -6.03
C THR A 78 -1.92 11.65 -5.30
N THR A 79 -2.67 10.61 -4.97
CA THR A 79 -2.14 9.34 -4.43
C THR A 79 -1.36 8.57 -5.51
N TRP A 80 -1.90 8.41 -6.71
CA TRP A 80 -1.32 7.55 -7.74
C TRP A 80 -0.97 8.35 -9.00
N LYS A 81 0.32 8.56 -9.19
CA LYS A 81 0.94 9.30 -10.30
C LYS A 81 1.44 8.30 -11.35
N ASP A 82 1.22 8.63 -12.62
CA ASP A 82 1.74 7.85 -13.73
C ASP A 82 3.29 7.78 -13.69
N GLY A 83 3.85 6.65 -14.11
CA GLY A 83 5.29 6.36 -14.10
C GLY A 83 5.92 6.29 -12.70
N THR A 84 5.13 6.34 -11.62
CA THR A 84 5.65 6.41 -10.25
C THR A 84 5.64 5.02 -9.60
N LYS A 85 6.75 4.68 -8.94
CA LYS A 85 6.89 3.46 -8.14
C LYS A 85 6.42 3.70 -6.72
N TYR A 86 5.72 2.72 -6.16
CA TYR A 86 5.21 2.73 -4.79
C TYR A 86 5.66 1.49 -4.04
N LYS A 87 5.87 1.64 -2.73
CA LYS A 87 6.04 0.54 -1.79
C LYS A 87 4.96 0.64 -0.72
N ILE A 88 4.26 -0.45 -0.48
CA ILE A 88 3.30 -0.58 0.61
C ILE A 88 3.89 -1.52 1.64
N TRP A 89 3.99 -1.08 2.89
CA TRP A 89 4.30 -1.95 4.03
C TRP A 89 3.01 -2.34 4.75
N SER A 90 2.98 -3.54 5.30
CA SER A 90 1.88 -4.02 6.14
C SER A 90 2.41 -4.52 7.48
N TYR A 91 1.67 -4.24 8.55
CA TYR A 91 2.03 -4.61 9.91
C TYR A 91 0.79 -5.15 10.62
N ALA A 92 0.97 -6.22 11.39
CA ALA A 92 -0.05 -6.76 12.27
C ALA A 92 0.46 -6.82 13.72
N LYS A 93 -0.44 -6.58 14.66
CA LYS A 93 -0.18 -6.70 16.10
C LYS A 93 -1.19 -7.65 16.70
N ASP A 94 -0.71 -8.55 17.56
CA ASP A 94 -1.54 -9.50 18.29
C ASP A 94 -1.99 -8.95 19.66
N ALA A 95 -2.94 -9.64 20.31
CA ALA A 95 -3.47 -9.22 21.62
C ALA A 95 -2.44 -9.39 22.75
N ALA A 96 -1.43 -10.25 22.58
CA ALA A 96 -0.31 -10.40 23.49
C ALA A 96 0.68 -9.22 23.41
N GLY A 97 0.55 -8.38 22.38
CA GLY A 97 1.37 -7.20 22.14
C GLY A 97 2.58 -7.45 21.25
N ASN A 98 2.72 -8.64 20.66
CA ASN A 98 3.73 -8.90 19.65
C ASN A 98 3.35 -8.12 18.39
N LEU A 99 4.27 -7.28 17.94
CA LEU A 99 4.18 -6.56 16.67
C LEU A 99 5.06 -7.28 15.67
N ASP A 100 4.51 -7.61 14.50
CA ASP A 100 5.35 -8.04 13.39
C ASP A 100 6.15 -6.83 12.88
N LEU A 101 7.39 -6.72 13.36
CA LEU A 101 8.34 -5.70 12.95
C LEU A 101 9.01 -6.04 11.61
N SER A 102 8.81 -7.25 11.10
CA SER A 102 9.40 -7.72 9.84
C SER A 102 8.63 -7.24 8.62
N GLY A 103 7.38 -6.79 8.82
CA GLY A 103 6.46 -6.20 7.85
C GLY A 103 6.66 -6.62 6.40
N ASP A 104 5.78 -7.47 5.88
CA ASP A 104 5.77 -7.76 4.45
C ASP A 104 5.45 -6.50 3.65
N TYR A 105 6.14 -6.35 2.51
CA TYR A 105 5.93 -5.24 1.59
C TYR A 105 5.59 -5.69 0.18
N PHE A 106 4.85 -4.84 -0.50
CA PHE A 106 4.53 -4.98 -1.92
C PHE A 106 5.00 -3.75 -2.70
N GLU A 107 5.63 -3.96 -3.85
CA GLU A 107 6.06 -2.87 -4.74
C GLU A 107 5.38 -2.96 -6.10
N PHE A 108 4.92 -1.82 -6.60
CA PHE A 108 4.35 -1.71 -7.94
C PHE A 108 4.62 -0.33 -8.55
N THR A 109 4.50 -0.25 -9.87
CA THR A 109 4.56 0.99 -10.63
C THR A 109 3.21 1.24 -11.29
N VAL A 110 2.71 2.47 -11.18
CA VAL A 110 1.52 2.91 -11.91
C VAL A 110 1.95 3.28 -13.34
N ASP A 111 1.35 2.63 -14.34
CA ASP A 111 1.60 2.86 -15.76
C ASP A 111 0.26 3.09 -16.50
N LEU A 112 -0.12 4.35 -16.60
CA LEU A 112 -1.34 4.78 -17.29
C LEU A 112 -1.06 5.13 -18.76
N THR A 113 0.17 4.91 -19.24
CA THR A 113 0.53 5.21 -20.62
C THR A 113 -0.14 4.21 -21.55
N THR A 114 -0.95 4.70 -22.48
CA THR A 114 -1.47 3.86 -23.56
C THR A 114 -0.31 3.52 -24.48
N PRO A 115 -0.19 2.27 -24.96
CA PRO A 115 0.80 1.94 -25.97
C PRO A 115 0.62 2.89 -27.16
N ASP A 116 1.67 3.65 -27.51
CA ASP A 116 1.68 4.39 -28.76
C ASP A 116 1.45 3.36 -29.88
N GLU A 117 0.39 3.54 -30.67
CA GLU A 117 0.25 2.84 -31.94
C GLU A 117 1.37 3.34 -32.86
N GLY A 118 2.51 2.66 -32.77
CA GLY A 118 3.71 2.95 -33.56
C GLY A 118 3.43 2.81 -35.05
N SER A 119 3.21 3.96 -35.68
CA SER A 119 3.65 4.31 -37.04
C SER A 119 3.20 3.38 -38.16
N VAL A 120 2.17 3.79 -38.91
CA VAL A 120 2.00 3.35 -40.29
C VAL A 120 3.27 3.73 -41.07
N LEU A 121 4.10 2.74 -41.42
CA LEU A 121 5.10 2.94 -42.46
C LEU A 121 4.32 3.12 -43.77
N SER A 122 4.36 4.35 -44.30
CA SER A 122 3.89 4.69 -45.64
C SER A 122 4.76 4.09 -46.71
#